data_AF-A0A8J7D1X1-F1
#
_entry.id   AF-A0A8J7D1X1-F1
#
_cell.length_a   1.000
_cell.length_b   1.000
_cell.length_c   1.000
_cell.angle_alpha   90.00
_cell.angle_beta   90.00
_cell.angle_gamma   90.00
#
_symmetry.space_group_name_H-M   'P 1'
#
loop_
_entity.id
_entity.type
_entity.pdbx_description
1 polymer ?
#
loop_
_entity_poly.entity_id
_entity_poly.type
_entity_poly.pdbx_seq_one_letter_code
_entity_poly.pdbx_strand_id
1 'polypeptide(L)'
;MAVATQMGIERSSVIISVFSTTPGIGKTIIAINLAAGLAHEGYKVCLADLDLQFGDVLNYLKLTSTNTVAGAQRAMLDHPETFNVRDYLIDYSNAGVKFSILPAPLYVFDAYQTDV
;
A
#
# COMPACT_ATOMS: atom_id res chain seq x y z
N MET A 1 -8.47 43.32 -9.68
CA MET A 1 -7.82 42.38 -8.74
C MET A 1 -7.79 41.01 -9.40
N ALA A 2 -6.61 40.51 -9.75
CA ALA A 2 -6.45 39.15 -10.25
C ALA A 2 -6.44 38.20 -9.05
N VAL A 3 -7.40 37.28 -8.98
CA VAL A 3 -7.30 36.11 -8.10
C VAL A 3 -6.29 35.18 -8.77
N ALA A 4 -5.12 35.04 -8.16
CA ALA A 4 -4.17 34.03 -8.55
C ALA A 4 -4.77 32.66 -8.22
N THR A 5 -5.27 31.96 -9.23
CA THR A 5 -5.58 30.53 -9.12
C THR A 5 -4.27 29.83 -8.81
N GLN A 6 -4.13 29.32 -7.59
CA GLN A 6 -3.00 28.50 -7.19
C GLN A 6 -2.95 27.30 -8.16
N MET A 7 -1.97 27.27 -9.06
CA MET A 7 -1.72 26.11 -9.92
C MET A 7 -1.35 24.95 -9.01
N GLY A 8 -2.31 24.07 -8.73
CA GLY A 8 -2.05 22.83 -8.01
C GLY A 8 -1.00 22.06 -8.78
N ILE A 9 0.07 21.63 -8.10
CA ILE A 9 1.02 20.69 -8.68
C ILE A 9 0.23 19.44 -9.05
N GLU A 10 0.05 19.18 -10.34
CA GLU A 10 -0.54 17.93 -10.82
C GLU A 10 0.44 16.80 -10.45
N ARG A 11 0.18 16.14 -9.32
CA ARG A 11 0.96 14.98 -8.90
C ARG A 11 0.47 13.78 -9.70
N SER A 12 1.05 13.57 -10.87
CA SER A 12 0.85 12.35 -11.63
C SER A 12 1.55 11.18 -10.93
N SER A 13 0.79 10.15 -10.56
CA SER A 13 1.31 8.87 -10.09
C SER A 13 0.97 7.76 -11.07
N VAL A 14 1.86 6.80 -11.25
CA VAL A 14 1.60 5.61 -12.07
C VAL A 14 1.09 4.49 -11.17
N ILE A 15 -0.05 3.90 -11.53
CA ILE A 15 -0.60 2.72 -10.85
C ILE A 15 -0.26 1.49 -11.68
N ILE A 16 0.42 0.52 -11.05
CA ILE A 16 0.76 -0.76 -11.67
C ILE A 16 0.08 -1.87 -10.85
N SER A 17 -0.80 -2.63 -11.49
CA SER A 17 -1.49 -3.75 -10.85
C SER A 17 -0.82 -5.07 -11.22
N VAL A 18 -0.43 -5.85 -10.22
CA VAL A 18 0.07 -7.22 -10.39
C VAL A 18 -1.02 -8.17 -9.90
N PHE A 19 -1.69 -8.88 -10.82
CA PHE A 19 -2.79 -9.79 -10.48
C PHE A 19 -2.74 -11.07 -11.33
N SER A 20 -3.34 -12.14 -10.80
CA SER A 20 -3.56 -13.40 -11.51
C SER A 20 -4.58 -14.25 -10.75
N THR A 21 -5.35 -15.05 -11.49
CA THR A 21 -6.31 -16.02 -10.97
C THR A 21 -5.66 -17.28 -10.41
N THR A 22 -4.37 -17.53 -10.69
CA THR A 22 -3.68 -18.74 -10.25
C THR A 22 -2.91 -18.52 -8.94
N PRO A 23 -3.14 -19.34 -7.90
CA PRO A 23 -2.33 -19.33 -6.69
C PRO A 23 -0.88 -19.75 -6.96
N GLY A 24 0.07 -19.26 -6.16
CA GLY A 24 1.45 -19.77 -6.16
C GLY A 24 2.34 -19.39 -7.37
N ILE A 25 1.84 -18.63 -8.36
CA ILE A 25 2.65 -18.25 -9.53
C ILE A 25 3.70 -17.15 -9.27
N GLY A 26 3.84 -16.69 -8.02
CA GLY A 26 4.83 -15.68 -7.64
C GLY A 26 4.38 -14.22 -7.74
N LYS A 27 3.07 -13.92 -7.78
CA LYS A 27 2.54 -12.55 -7.81
C LYS A 27 3.18 -11.62 -6.77
N THR A 28 3.18 -12.05 -5.50
CA THR A 28 3.71 -11.29 -4.37
C THR A 28 5.21 -11.04 -4.53
N ILE A 29 5.98 -12.05 -4.98
CA ILE A 29 7.41 -11.90 -5.24
C ILE A 29 7.65 -10.90 -6.37
N ILE A 30 6.89 -10.98 -7.46
CA ILE A 30 6.99 -10.04 -8.59
C ILE A 30 6.67 -8.61 -8.12
N ALA A 31 5.58 -8.42 -7.36
CA ALA A 31 5.18 -7.12 -6.85
C ALA A 31 6.24 -6.51 -5.91
N ILE A 32 6.81 -7.31 -5.00
CA ILE A 32 7.88 -6.88 -4.09
C ILE A 32 9.14 -6.48 -4.88
N ASN A 33 9.58 -7.30 -5.82
CA ASN A 33 10.78 -7.01 -6.60
C ASN A 33 10.59 -5.82 -7.55
N LEU A 34 9.38 -5.65 -8.11
CA LEU A 34 9.05 -4.46 -8.89
C LEU A 34 9.13 -3.20 -8.02
N ALA A 35 8.56 -3.24 -6.81
CA ALA A 35 8.63 -2.13 -5.87
C ALA A 35 10.08 -1.80 -5.47
N ALA A 36 10.87 -2.83 -5.16
CA ALA A 36 12.28 -2.68 -4.83
C ALA A 36 13.10 -2.13 -5.99
N GLY A 37 12.89 -2.62 -7.21
CA GLY A 37 13.58 -2.15 -8.42
C GLY A 37 13.25 -0.70 -8.74
N LEU A 38 11.98 -0.30 -8.70
CA LEU A 38 11.58 1.09 -8.88
C LEU A 38 12.16 2.01 -7.78
N ALA A 39 12.13 1.56 -6.53
CA ALA A 39 12.73 2.31 -5.43
C ALA A 39 14.25 2.46 -5.58
N HIS A 40 14.93 1.42 -6.08
CA HIS A 40 16.36 1.44 -6.38
C HIS A 40 16.71 2.49 -7.46
N GLU A 41 15.86 2.63 -8.49
CA GLU A 41 15.97 3.65 -9.54
C GLU A 41 15.61 5.08 -9.06
N GLY A 42 15.30 5.26 -7.77
CA GLY A 42 15.02 6.56 -7.17
C GLY A 42 13.56 7.01 -7.22
N TYR A 43 12.63 6.14 -7.65
CA TYR A 43 11.21 6.46 -7.61
C TYR A 43 10.65 6.38 -6.18
N LYS A 44 9.68 7.23 -5.88
CA LYS A 44 8.89 7.12 -4.64
C LYS A 44 7.80 6.06 -4.83
N VAL A 45 7.96 4.93 -4.15
CA VAL A 45 7.10 3.76 -4.32
C VAL A 45 6.25 3.48 -3.08
N CYS A 46 4.99 3.11 -3.31
CA CYS A 46 4.11 2.49 -2.32
C CYS A 46 3.64 1.15 -2.87
N LEU A 47 3.94 0.05 -2.17
CA LEU A 47 3.42 -1.28 -2.46
C LEU A 47 2.14 -1.50 -1.67
N ALA A 48 0.99 -1.54 -2.34
CA ALA A 48 -0.28 -1.87 -1.71
C ALA A 48 -0.59 -3.36 -1.87
N ASP A 49 -0.68 -4.09 -0.77
CA ASP A 49 -1.08 -5.50 -0.76
C ASP A 49 -2.62 -5.59 -0.69
N LEU A 50 -3.23 -5.76 -1.86
CA LEU A 50 -4.69 -5.82 -2.04
C LEU A 50 -5.19 -7.24 -2.27
N ASP A 51 -4.37 -8.25 -2.03
CA ASP A 51 -4.85 -9.62 -1.86
C ASP A 51 -5.40 -9.73 -0.43
N LEU A 52 -6.65 -9.32 -0.21
CA LEU A 52 -7.18 -9.14 1.15
C LEU A 52 -7.22 -10.44 1.96
N GLN A 53 -7.41 -11.58 1.30
CA GLN A 53 -7.56 -12.87 1.94
C GLN A 53 -6.22 -13.59 2.16
N PHE A 54 -5.27 -13.43 1.23
CA PHE A 54 -4.04 -14.21 1.18
C PHE A 54 -2.78 -13.36 1.00
N GLY A 55 -2.91 -12.05 1.12
CA GLY A 55 -1.81 -11.09 1.07
C GLY A 55 -0.80 -11.37 2.18
N ASP A 56 0.47 -11.37 1.80
CA ASP A 56 1.54 -11.88 2.66
C ASP A 56 2.84 -11.07 2.51
N VAL A 57 2.77 -9.86 1.95
CA VAL A 57 3.94 -9.01 1.68
C VAL A 57 4.82 -8.84 2.92
N LEU A 58 4.21 -8.71 4.11
CA LEU A 58 4.95 -8.52 5.36
C LEU A 58 5.82 -9.72 5.72
N ASN A 59 5.29 -10.94 5.60
CA ASN A 59 6.04 -12.15 5.94
C ASN A 59 7.19 -12.38 4.95
N TYR A 60 6.97 -12.15 3.65
CA TYR A 60 8.04 -12.20 2.64
C TYR A 60 9.18 -11.21 2.94
N LEU A 61 8.85 -10.03 3.47
CA LEU A 61 9.81 -9.00 3.84
C LEU A 61 10.32 -9.11 5.29
N LYS A 62 9.87 -10.13 6.05
CA LYS A 62 10.17 -10.32 7.48
C LYS A 62 9.84 -9.11 8.35
N LEU A 63 8.73 -8.44 8.02
CA LEU A 63 8.18 -7.30 8.75
C LEU A 63 6.96 -7.74 9.56
N THR A 64 6.64 -6.98 10.60
CA THR A 64 5.40 -7.14 11.37
C THR A 64 4.77 -5.77 11.57
N SER A 65 3.44 -5.71 11.53
CA SER A 65 2.68 -4.47 11.66
C SER A 65 1.23 -4.79 12.03
N THR A 66 0.62 -3.95 12.87
CA THR A 66 -0.83 -3.93 13.09
C THR A 66 -1.54 -2.95 12.15
N ASN A 67 -0.80 -2.07 11.48
CA ASN A 67 -1.32 -1.18 10.44
C ASN A 67 -1.60 -1.98 9.18
N THR A 68 -2.83 -1.89 8.68
CA THR A 68 -3.34 -2.65 7.54
C THR A 68 -4.33 -1.79 6.74
N VAL A 69 -4.63 -2.22 5.51
CA VAL A 69 -5.68 -1.62 4.68
C VAL A 69 -7.05 -1.68 5.35
N ALA A 70 -7.36 -2.74 6.10
CA ALA A 70 -8.60 -2.85 6.88
C ALA A 70 -8.66 -1.82 8.01
N GLY A 71 -7.55 -1.64 8.74
CA GLY A 71 -7.43 -0.58 9.75
C GLY A 71 -7.60 0.83 9.15
N ALA A 72 -7.00 1.05 7.97
CA ALA A 72 -7.12 2.31 7.24
C ALA A 72 -8.57 2.57 6.81
N GLN A 73 -9.24 1.57 6.24
CA GLN A 73 -10.67 1.65 5.87
C GLN A 73 -11.51 2.01 7.09
N ARG A 74 -11.32 1.31 8.22
CA ARG A 74 -12.12 1.55 9.43
C ARG A 74 -11.97 2.97 9.94
N ALA A 75 -10.73 3.47 10.02
CA ALA A 75 -10.48 4.83 10.48
C ALA A 75 -10.99 5.90 9.51
N MET A 76 -10.94 5.65 8.20
CA MET A 76 -11.56 6.54 7.21
C MET A 76 -13.08 6.66 7.43
N LEU A 77 -13.75 5.56 7.78
CA LEU A 77 -15.19 5.57 8.03
C LEU A 77 -15.55 6.22 9.37
N ASP A 78 -14.79 5.90 10.42
CA ASP A 78 -15.06 6.37 11.77
C ASP A 78 -14.70 7.87 11.94
N HIS A 79 -13.62 8.34 11.29
CA HIS A 79 -13.05 9.69 11.47
C HIS A 79 -12.53 10.33 10.15
N PRO A 80 -13.40 10.52 9.13
CA PRO A 80 -12.97 10.96 7.79
C PRO A 80 -12.25 12.31 7.76
N GLU A 81 -12.58 13.23 8.67
CA GLU A 81 -11.98 14.56 8.77
C GLU A 81 -10.53 14.57 9.28
N THR A 82 -10.13 13.52 10.00
CA THR A 82 -8.76 13.36 10.53
C THR A 82 -7.97 12.27 9.82
N PHE A 83 -8.62 11.51 8.94
CA PHE A 83 -8.01 10.36 8.29
C PHE A 83 -6.79 10.74 7.44
N ASN A 84 -5.69 10.02 7.66
CA ASN A 84 -4.49 10.09 6.84
C ASN A 84 -3.95 8.69 6.59
N VAL A 85 -4.03 8.24 5.33
CA VAL A 85 -3.55 6.91 4.92
C VAL A 85 -2.09 6.65 5.28
N ARG A 86 -1.25 7.69 5.40
CA ARG A 86 0.17 7.54 5.77
C ARG A 86 0.36 6.92 7.15
N ASP A 87 -0.60 7.10 8.05
CA ASP A 87 -0.53 6.56 9.40
C ASP A 87 -0.71 5.03 9.41
N TYR A 88 -1.18 4.46 8.28
CA TYR A 88 -1.37 3.03 8.05
C TYR A 88 -0.31 2.43 7.12
N LEU A 89 0.63 3.24 6.63
CA LEU A 89 1.76 2.75 5.86
C LEU A 89 2.90 2.31 6.79
N ILE A 90 3.64 1.30 6.36
CA ILE A 90 4.92 0.94 6.96
C ILE A 90 6.05 1.16 5.95
N ASP A 91 7.25 1.43 6.44
CA ASP A 91 8.42 1.57 5.57
C ASP A 91 9.24 0.28 5.56
N TYR A 92 9.53 -0.25 4.37
CA TYR A 92 10.63 -1.18 4.16
C TYR A 92 11.91 -0.40 3.89
N SER A 93 13.00 -0.79 4.52
CA SER A 93 14.32 -0.20 4.29
C SER A 93 15.41 -1.26 4.44
N ASN A 94 16.11 -1.56 3.36
CA ASN A 94 17.24 -2.50 3.38
C ASN A 94 18.20 -2.19 2.23
N ALA A 95 19.51 -2.25 2.49
CA ALA A 95 20.57 -2.08 1.48
C ALA A 95 20.40 -0.85 0.57
N GLY A 96 19.94 0.28 1.13
CA GLY A 96 19.72 1.53 0.39
C GLY A 96 18.42 1.59 -0.43
N VAL A 97 17.61 0.52 -0.44
CA VAL A 97 16.29 0.50 -1.05
C VAL A 97 15.24 0.82 0.00
N LYS A 98 14.38 1.82 -0.27
CA LYS A 98 13.28 2.22 0.61
C LYS A 98 11.97 2.40 -0.16
N PHE A 99 10.90 1.76 0.31
CA PHE A 99 9.54 1.98 -0.18
C PHE A 99 8.53 1.81 0.96
N SER A 100 7.37 2.44 0.82
CA SER A 100 6.27 2.27 1.78
C SER A 100 5.39 1.10 1.37
N ILE A 101 4.71 0.48 2.33
CA ILE A 101 3.83 -0.67 2.14
C ILE A 101 2.50 -0.33 2.82
N LEU A 102 1.39 -0.56 2.11
CA LEU A 102 0.06 -0.65 2.70
C LEU A 102 -0.27 -2.15 2.85
N PRO A 103 -0.22 -2.71 4.07
CA PRO A 103 -0.34 -4.16 4.25
C PRO A 103 -1.78 -4.65 4.06
N ALA A 104 -1.92 -5.91 3.62
CA ALA A 104 -3.18 -6.62 3.62
C ALA A 104 -3.73 -6.76 5.07
N PRO A 105 -5.02 -7.10 5.24
CA PRO A 105 -5.60 -7.34 6.56
C PRO A 105 -4.83 -8.39 7.36
N LEU A 106 -4.73 -8.19 8.68
CA LEU A 106 -4.00 -9.10 9.56
C LEU A 106 -4.78 -10.40 9.79
N TYR A 107 -6.11 -10.30 9.84
CA TYR A 107 -7.01 -11.42 9.99
C TYR A 107 -7.87 -11.58 8.75
N VAL A 108 -8.00 -12.82 8.26
CA VAL A 108 -8.83 -13.14 7.10
C VAL A 108 -10.29 -12.70 7.27
N PHE A 109 -10.78 -12.65 8.52
CA PHE A 109 -12.13 -12.17 8.82
C PHE A 109 -12.33 -10.70 8.41
N ASP A 110 -11.31 -9.87 8.57
CA ASP A 110 -11.36 -8.45 8.18
C ASP A 110 -11.43 -8.29 6.66
N ALA A 111 -10.98 -9.28 5.88
CA ALA A 111 -11.08 -9.28 4.42
C ALA A 111 -12.52 -9.43 3.90
N TYR A 112 -13.44 -9.92 4.73
CA TYR A 112 -14.84 -10.15 4.37
C TYR A 112 -15.80 -9.08 4.90
N GLN A 113 -15.31 -8.10 5.66
CA GLN A 113 -16.13 -7.00 6.16
C GLN A 113 -16.39 -5.99 5.04
N THR A 114 -17.32 -6.33 4.15
CA THR A 114 -17.78 -5.45 3.05
C THR A 114 -18.95 -4.57 3.46
N ASP A 115 -19.56 -4.87 4.61
CA ASP A 115 -20.70 -4.13 5.15
C ASP A 115 -20.20 -2.86 5.85
N VAL A 116 -19.95 -1.83 5.04
CA VAL A 116 -19.75 -0.44 5.47
C VAL A 116 -21.06 0.32 5.44
#